data_AF-A0A0D6N7A9-F1
#
_entry.id   AF-A0A0D6N7A9-F1
#
_cell.length_a   1.000
_cell.length_b   1.000
_cell.length_c   1.000
_cell.angle_alpha   90.00
_cell.angle_beta   90.00
_cell.angle_gamma   90.00
#
_symmetry.space_group_name_H-M   'P 1'
#
loop_
_entity.id
_entity.type
_entity.pdbx_description
1 polymer ?
#
loop_
_entity_poly.entity_id
_entity_poly.type
_entity_poly.pdbx_seq_one_letter_code
_entity_poly.pdbx_strand_id
1 'polypeptide(L)' 'MNASINGNQKKRGRPATGERSHIAARVSEEEIKEIDEWAAKRGVTRAEAIRQLLQLGLKVEQK' A
#
# COMPACT_ATOMS: atom_id res chain seq x y z
N MET A 1 24.23 9.02 43.72
CA MET A 1 23.21 8.17 43.08
C MET A 1 22.94 8.75 41.69
N ASN A 2 23.71 8.33 40.67
CA ASN A 2 23.51 8.79 39.29
C ASN A 2 22.84 7.67 38.50
N ALA A 3 21.52 7.51 38.66
CA ALA A 3 20.75 6.59 37.84
C ALA A 3 20.11 7.38 36.69
N SER A 4 20.47 7.04 35.44
CA SER A 4 19.81 7.59 34.26
C SER A 4 18.37 7.06 34.18
N ILE A 5 17.41 7.95 33.94
CA ILE A 5 15.99 7.58 33.77
C ILE A 5 15.83 6.98 32.36
N ASN A 6 15.91 5.66 32.27
CA ASN A 6 15.87 4.92 31.00
C ASN A 6 14.44 4.60 30.51
N GLY A 7 13.40 5.12 31.15
CA GLY A 7 12.02 4.65 30.97
C GLY A 7 11.33 5.03 29.66
N ASN A 8 11.77 6.08 28.95
CA ASN A 8 11.10 6.55 27.73
C ASN A 8 12.07 7.14 26.69
N GLN A 9 13.06 6.35 26.27
CA GLN A 9 14.00 6.80 25.24
C GLN A 9 13.34 6.76 23.86
N LYS A 10 13.31 7.91 23.17
CA LYS A 10 12.90 7.99 21.76
C LYS A 10 13.90 7.18 20.92
N LYS A 11 13.42 6.16 20.20
CA LYS A 11 14.26 5.39 19.26
C LYS A 11 14.78 6.34 18.17
N ARG A 12 16.10 6.48 18.05
CA ARG A 12 16.74 7.23 16.97
C ARG A 12 16.72 6.35 15.71
N GLY A 13 15.98 6.78 14.68
CA GLY A 13 15.85 6.04 13.42
C GLY A 13 14.69 6.58 12.58
N ARG A 14 14.63 6.19 11.30
CA ARG A 14 13.52 6.54 10.40
C ARG A 14 12.20 6.08 11.05
N PRO A 15 11.13 6.89 11.03
CA PRO A 15 9.80 6.47 11.46
C PRO A 15 9.42 5.15 10.78
N ALA A 16 8.51 4.37 11.37
CA ALA A 16 7.90 3.22 10.72
C ALA A 16 7.29 3.69 9.37
N THR A 17 8.05 3.53 8.29
CA THR A 17 7.68 4.07 7.00
C THR A 17 6.77 3.02 6.35
N GLY A 18 5.60 3.45 5.91
CA GLY A 18 4.73 2.68 5.01
C GLY A 18 4.12 1.46 5.68
N GLU A 19 2.87 1.56 6.11
CA GLU A 19 2.07 0.40 6.50
C GLU A 19 2.00 -0.65 5.39
N ARG A 20 2.25 -0.25 4.13
CA ARG A 20 2.20 -1.11 2.94
C ARG A 20 3.51 -1.06 2.18
N SER A 21 4.03 -2.24 1.88
CA SER A 21 5.19 -2.43 1.00
C SER A 21 4.88 -1.97 -0.43
N HIS A 22 5.85 -1.35 -1.08
CA HIS A 22 5.75 -0.98 -2.48
C HIS A 22 5.96 -2.21 -3.37
N ILE A 23 5.07 -2.42 -4.34
CA ILE A 23 5.17 -3.47 -5.37
C ILE A 23 5.26 -2.77 -6.72
N ALA A 24 6.33 -3.01 -7.46
CA ALA A 24 6.50 -2.52 -8.82
C ALA A 24 6.22 -3.67 -9.81
N ALA A 25 5.31 -3.44 -10.75
CA ALA A 25 5.00 -4.35 -11.85
C ALA A 25 5.11 -3.59 -13.17
N ARG A 26 5.56 -4.29 -14.22
CA ARG A 26 5.50 -3.77 -15.59
C ARG A 26 4.11 -4.09 -16.15
N VAL A 27 3.39 -3.05 -16.56
CA VAL A 27 2.05 -3.13 -17.14
C VAL A 27 2.03 -2.35 -18.45
N SER A 28 1.17 -2.74 -19.38
CA SER A 28 0.95 -2.04 -20.65
C SER A 28 0.18 -0.73 -20.43
N GLU A 29 0.20 0.16 -21.44
CA GLU A 29 -0.59 1.39 -21.40
C GLU A 29 -2.10 1.12 -21.38
N GLU A 30 -2.53 0.03 -22.02
CA GLU A 30 -3.92 -0.41 -22.05
C GLU A 30 -4.39 -0.82 -20.65
N GLU A 31 -3.59 -1.62 -19.94
CA GLU A 31 -3.89 -2.05 -18.56
C GLU A 31 -3.96 -0.84 -17.62
N ILE A 32 -3.06 0.14 -17.78
CA ILE A 32 -3.10 1.38 -16.98
C ILE A 32 -4.41 2.13 -17.22
N LYS A 33 -4.83 2.24 -18.48
CA LYS A 33 -6.06 2.94 -18.85
C LYS A 33 -7.30 2.24 -18.30
N GLU A 34 -7.35 0.91 -18.35
CA GLU A 34 -8.46 0.15 -17.76
C GLU A 34 -8.55 0.34 -16.25
N ILE A 35 -7.42 0.34 -15.54
CA ILE A 35 -7.38 0.61 -14.09
C ILE A 35 -7.87 2.02 -13.79
N ASP A 36 -7.48 3.01 -14.59
CA ASP A 36 -7.91 4.41 -14.43
C ASP A 36 -9.40 4.59 -14.67
N GLU A 37 -9.95 3.98 -15.71
CA GLU A 37 -11.39 4.00 -15.97
C GLU A 37 -12.18 3.32 -14.86
N TRP A 38 -11.67 2.21 -14.34
CA TRP A 38 -12.28 1.51 -13.21
C TRP A 38 -12.24 2.37 -11.93
N ALA A 39 -11.11 3.05 -11.68
CA ALA A 39 -10.95 3.98 -10.58
C ALA A 39 -11.94 5.16 -10.68
N ALA A 40 -12.05 5.77 -11.87
CA ALA A 40 -12.96 6.87 -12.15
C ALA A 40 -14.42 6.50 -11.93
N LYS A 41 -14.85 5.33 -12.41
CA LYS A 41 -16.23 4.81 -12.23
C LYS A 41 -16.62 4.65 -10.76
N ARG A 42 -15.64 4.42 -9.87
CA ARG A 42 -15.85 4.21 -8.44
C ARG A 42 -15.49 5.41 -7.57
N GLY A 43 -14.94 6.47 -8.17
CA GLY A 43 -14.49 7.66 -7.45
C GLY A 43 -13.34 7.39 -6.48
N VAL A 44 -12.48 6.40 -6.76
CA VAL A 44 -11.35 6.02 -5.91
C VAL A 44 -10.01 6.38 -6.57
N THR A 45 -8.94 6.39 -5.77
CA THR A 45 -7.59 6.60 -6.31
C THR A 45 -7.11 5.38 -7.09
N ARG A 46 -6.20 5.58 -8.06
CA ARG A 46 -5.56 4.47 -8.80
C ARG A 46 -4.95 3.41 -7.88
N ALA A 47 -4.23 3.84 -6.84
CA ALA A 47 -3.62 2.93 -5.88
C ALA A 47 -4.67 2.10 -5.12
N GLU A 48 -5.84 2.67 -4.87
CA GLU A 48 -6.95 1.97 -4.24
C GLU A 48 -7.67 1.02 -5.19
N ALA A 49 -7.85 1.43 -6.44
CA ALA A 49 -8.36 0.56 -7.49
C ALA A 49 -7.50 -0.68 -7.66
N ILE A 50 -6.18 -0.53 -7.77
CA ILE A 50 -5.23 -1.66 -7.86
C ILE A 50 -5.41 -2.61 -6.67
N ARG A 51 -5.55 -2.09 -5.45
CA ARG A 51 -5.76 -2.94 -4.26
C ARG A 51 -7.07 -3.69 -4.32
N GLN A 52 -8.17 -3.05 -4.70
CA GLN A 52 -9.47 -3.70 -4.78
C GLN A 52 -9.48 -4.77 -5.90
N LEU A 53 -8.92 -4.45 -7.07
CA LEU A 53 -8.79 -5.39 -8.18
C LEU A 53 -7.94 -6.60 -7.80
N LEU A 54 -6.80 -6.40 -7.11
CA LEU A 54 -5.98 -7.49 -6.58
C LEU A 54 -6.76 -8.38 -5.62
N GLN A 55 -7.51 -7.79 -4.68
CA GLN A 55 -8.33 -8.56 -3.74
C GLN A 55 -9.43 -9.36 -4.43
N LEU A 56 -10.05 -8.80 -5.47
CA LEU A 56 -11.04 -9.50 -6.28
C LEU A 56 -10.40 -10.67 -7.05
N GLY A 57 -9.25 -10.44 -7.70
CA GLY A 57 -8.52 -11.49 -8.42
C GLY A 57 -8.09 -12.64 -7.51
N LEU A 58 -7.52 -12.35 -6.33
CA LEU A 58 -7.12 -13.37 -5.37
C LEU A 58 -8.30 -14.19 -4.83
N LYS A 59 -9.47 -13.58 -4.66
CA LYS A 59 -10.69 -14.30 -4.24
C LYS A 59 -11.22 -15.25 -5.30
N VAL A 60 -11.06 -14.92 -6.58
CA VAL A 60 -11.47 -15.78 -7.70
C VAL A 60 -10.53 -16.97 -7.83
N GLU A 61 -9.21 -16.73 -7.74
CA GLU A 61 -8.20 -17.78 -7.88
C GLU A 61 -8.17 -18.77 -6.71
N GLN A 62 -8.51 -18.32 -5.50
CA GLN A 62 -8.58 -19.18 -4.31
C GLN A 62 -9.81 -20.09 -4.27
N LYS A 63 -10.70 -20.00 -5.27
CA LYS A 63 -11.96 -20.74 -5.33
C LYS A 63 -11.87 -21.86 -6.37
#